data_AF-A0A4R3XT73-F1
#
_entry.id   AF-A0A4R3XT73-F1
#
_cell.length_a   1.000
_cell.length_b   1.000
_cell.length_c   1.000
_cell.angle_alpha   90.00
_cell.angle_beta   90.00
_cell.angle_gamma   90.00
#
_symmetry.space_group_name_H-M   'P 1'
#
loop_
_entity.id
_entity.type
_entity.pdbx_description
1 polymer ?
#
loop_
_entity_poly.entity_id
_entity_poly.type
_entity_poly.pdbx_seq_one_letter_code
_entity_poly.pdbx_strand_id
1 'polypeptide(L)'
;MRAFTFLIFLTFASIAQADLLVSFVKESSLSYDLSPSNYVNSSSNYDNSVSNYDNSPSNYNNSESNYDNSSSNHNNGASGDKRLILEENGKSYRVGYYVRVDNGVINFFSTKGKRLFYNPGKGVGIFHGEKGFFCGVLASVNGNYQLALTEKGTQVLMLSQ
;
A
#
# COMPACT_ATOMS: atom_id res chain seq x y z
N MET A 1 -30.06 12.90 48.27
CA MET A 1 -29.47 12.04 47.22
C MET A 1 -28.87 12.96 46.17
N ARG A 2 -27.53 12.97 46.01
CA ARG A 2 -26.83 13.80 45.01
C ARG A 2 -26.45 12.89 43.84
N ALA A 3 -27.05 13.13 42.69
CA ALA A 3 -26.74 12.39 41.46
C ALA A 3 -25.36 12.83 40.95
N PHE A 4 -24.42 11.89 40.89
CA PHE A 4 -23.15 12.07 40.20
C PHE A 4 -23.36 11.71 38.73
N THR A 5 -23.43 12.72 37.86
CA THR A 5 -23.43 12.50 36.42
C THR A 5 -22.03 12.14 35.97
N PHE A 6 -21.79 10.88 35.62
CA PHE A 6 -20.58 10.45 34.93
C PHE A 6 -20.64 10.90 33.48
N LEU A 7 -19.84 11.91 33.12
CA LEU A 7 -19.63 12.30 31.73
C LEU A 7 -18.52 11.40 31.15
N ILE A 8 -18.91 10.34 30.44
CA ILE A 8 -17.97 9.49 29.70
C ILE A 8 -17.62 10.22 28.40
N PHE A 9 -16.42 10.78 28.33
CA PHE A 9 -15.83 11.20 27.06
C PHE A 9 -15.40 9.93 26.31
N LEU A 10 -16.20 9.52 25.32
CA LEU A 10 -15.77 8.53 24.33
C LEU A 10 -14.81 9.24 23.36
N THR A 11 -13.52 9.25 23.68
CA THR A 11 -12.51 9.66 22.70
C THR A 11 -12.40 8.54 21.67
N PHE A 12 -13.04 8.73 20.52
CA PHE A 12 -12.67 7.98 19.32
C PHE A 12 -11.23 8.35 19.01
N ALA A 13 -10.28 7.48 19.33
CA ALA A 13 -8.95 7.56 18.77
C ALA A 13 -9.13 7.34 17.27
N SER A 14 -9.13 8.43 16.51
CA SER A 14 -8.91 8.39 15.07
C SER A 14 -7.66 7.55 14.86
N ILE A 15 -7.79 6.38 14.23
CA ILE A 15 -6.61 5.68 13.71
C ILE A 15 -6.07 6.64 12.65
N ALA A 16 -5.09 7.45 13.01
CA ALA A 16 -4.37 8.27 12.05
C ALA A 16 -3.85 7.30 10.99
N GLN A 17 -4.30 7.45 9.73
CA GLN A 17 -3.64 6.74 8.65
C GLN A 17 -2.20 7.27 8.64
N ALA A 18 -1.23 6.39 8.90
CA ALA A 18 0.14 6.79 9.07
C ALA A 18 0.90 6.63 7.75
N ASP A 19 2.04 7.32 7.65
CA ASP A 19 3.03 7.08 6.62
C ASP A 19 3.41 5.59 6.58
N LEU A 20 3.54 5.07 5.36
CA LEU A 20 4.02 3.71 5.13
C LEU A 20 5.48 3.75 4.69
N LEU A 21 6.33 3.11 5.47
CA LEU A 21 7.75 2.99 5.13
C LEU A 21 7.95 2.05 3.95
N VAL A 22 8.83 2.45 3.04
CA VAL A 22 9.32 1.61 1.94
C VAL A 22 10.67 1.03 2.34
N SER A 23 10.78 -0.29 2.25
CA SER A 23 12.02 -1.02 2.47
C SER A 23 12.36 -1.89 1.26
N PHE A 24 13.63 -2.25 1.13
CA PHE A 24 14.12 -3.07 0.02
C PHE A 24 14.56 -4.43 0.54
N VAL A 25 14.12 -5.48 -0.12
CA VAL A 25 14.41 -6.87 0.23
C VAL A 25 14.89 -7.62 -1.01
N LYS A 26 15.77 -8.61 -0.81
CA LYS A 26 16.07 -9.55 -1.89
C LYS A 26 14.94 -10.56 -1.96
N GLU A 27 14.36 -10.78 -3.14
CA GLU A 27 13.27 -11.76 -3.30
C GLU A 27 13.68 -13.15 -2.77
N SER A 28 14.93 -13.55 -3.02
CA SER A 28 15.50 -14.83 -2.55
C SER A 28 15.70 -14.94 -1.04
N SER A 29 15.59 -13.83 -0.31
CA SER A 29 15.66 -13.82 1.16
C SER A 29 14.29 -13.93 1.84
N LEU A 30 13.20 -13.86 1.07
CA LEU A 30 11.85 -14.05 1.60
C LEU A 30 11.67 -15.49 2.07
N SER A 31 11.05 -15.66 3.23
CA SER A 31 10.53 -16.97 3.64
C SER A 31 9.50 -17.47 2.65
N TYR A 32 9.25 -18.79 2.63
CA TYR A 32 8.26 -19.38 1.73
C TYR A 32 6.90 -18.68 1.85
N ASP A 33 6.46 -18.37 3.07
CA ASP A 33 5.17 -17.72 3.35
C ASP A 33 5.03 -16.30 2.80
N LEU A 34 6.13 -15.63 2.49
CA LEU A 34 6.17 -14.29 1.88
C LEU A 34 6.58 -14.31 0.41
N SER A 35 7.09 -15.44 -0.06
CA SER A 35 7.64 -15.61 -1.39
C SER A 35 6.55 -15.78 -2.45
N PRO A 36 6.77 -15.33 -3.71
CA PRO A 36 5.87 -15.60 -4.83
C PRO A 36 5.81 -17.09 -5.21
N SER A 37 6.71 -17.93 -4.69
CA SER A 37 6.65 -19.39 -4.84
C SER A 37 5.53 -20.03 -4.00
N ASN A 38 5.04 -19.35 -2.97
CA ASN A 38 3.82 -19.77 -2.28
C ASN A 38 2.60 -19.31 -3.10
N TYR A 39 1.70 -20.24 -3.41
CA TYR A 39 0.53 -19.99 -4.23
C TYR A 39 -0.35 -18.86 -3.69
N VAL A 40 -0.39 -18.67 -2.37
CA VAL A 40 -1.14 -17.57 -1.73
C VAL A 40 -0.62 -16.20 -2.16
N ASN A 41 0.67 -16.05 -2.48
CA ASN A 41 1.27 -14.80 -2.95
C ASN A 41 1.64 -14.82 -4.44
N SER A 42 1.30 -15.88 -5.16
CA SER A 42 1.68 -16.02 -6.56
C SER A 42 0.78 -15.16 -7.44
N SER A 43 1.35 -14.52 -8.48
CA SER A 43 0.59 -13.76 -9.47
C SER A 43 -0.28 -14.63 -10.38
N SER A 44 -0.05 -15.95 -10.39
CA SER A 44 -0.89 -16.92 -11.11
C SER A 44 -2.17 -17.28 -10.36
N ASN A 45 -2.25 -16.97 -9.07
CA ASN A 45 -3.48 -17.07 -8.31
C ASN A 45 -4.45 -15.96 -8.78
N TYR A 46 -5.65 -16.35 -9.18
CA TYR A 46 -6.65 -15.42 -9.73
C TYR A 46 -7.01 -14.30 -8.75
N ASP A 47 -7.07 -14.59 -7.44
CA ASP A 47 -7.36 -13.58 -6.42
C ASP A 47 -6.29 -12.49 -6.34
N ASN A 48 -5.05 -12.83 -6.74
CA ASN A 48 -3.93 -11.90 -6.81
C ASN A 48 -3.75 -11.26 -8.19
N SER A 49 -4.45 -11.73 -9.21
CA SER A 49 -4.19 -11.33 -10.60
C SER A 49 -4.69 -9.92 -10.88
N VAL A 50 -3.96 -9.19 -11.74
CA VAL A 50 -4.39 -7.86 -12.24
C VAL A 50 -5.58 -7.96 -13.20
N SER A 51 -5.81 -9.16 -13.76
CA SER A 51 -7.00 -9.44 -14.59
C SER A 51 -8.27 -9.68 -13.78
N ASN A 52 -8.15 -9.91 -12.47
CA ASN A 52 -9.32 -9.91 -11.59
C ASN A 52 -9.86 -8.48 -11.48
N TYR A 53 -11.15 -8.29 -11.74
CA TYR A 53 -11.78 -6.98 -11.78
C TYR A 53 -11.61 -6.19 -10.48
N ASP A 54 -11.59 -6.87 -9.33
CA ASP A 54 -11.39 -6.22 -8.02
C ASP A 54 -10.01 -5.57 -7.87
N ASN A 55 -9.01 -6.10 -8.56
CA ASN A 55 -7.63 -5.62 -8.56
C ASN A 55 -7.31 -4.73 -9.77
N SER A 56 -8.07 -4.87 -10.86
CA SER A 56 -7.75 -4.30 -12.16
C SER A 56 -7.75 -2.77 -12.13
N PRO A 57 -6.81 -2.08 -12.81
CA PRO A 57 -6.86 -0.62 -12.97
C PRO A 57 -8.06 -0.15 -13.82
N SER A 58 -8.73 -1.07 -14.53
CA SER A 58 -9.97 -0.78 -15.27
C SER A 58 -11.21 -0.64 -14.37
N ASN A 59 -11.15 -1.14 -13.13
CA ASN A 59 -12.14 -0.87 -12.12
C ASN A 59 -11.99 0.58 -11.65
N TYR A 60 -13.08 1.36 -11.69
CA TYR A 60 -13.07 2.79 -11.37
C TYR A 60 -12.49 3.08 -9.97
N ASN A 61 -12.73 2.21 -8.99
CA ASN A 61 -12.18 2.39 -7.65
C ASN A 61 -10.65 2.29 -7.60
N ASN A 62 -10.03 1.57 -8.54
CA ASN A 62 -8.58 1.41 -8.65
C ASN A 62 -7.93 2.36 -9.68
N SER A 63 -8.75 3.06 -10.45
CA SER A 63 -8.29 3.87 -11.57
C SER A 63 -7.59 5.13 -11.09
N GLU A 64 -6.50 5.51 -11.78
CA GLU A 64 -5.81 6.79 -11.59
C GLU A 64 -6.71 8.01 -11.89
N SER A 65 -7.78 7.81 -12.67
CA SER A 65 -8.76 8.84 -13.01
C SER A 65 -9.76 9.14 -11.88
N ASN A 66 -9.83 8.28 -10.86
CA ASN A 66 -10.66 8.51 -9.69
C ASN A 66 -10.01 9.56 -8.79
N TYR A 67 -10.80 10.56 -8.36
CA TYR A 67 -10.31 11.66 -7.53
C TYR A 67 -9.70 11.17 -6.20
N ASP A 68 -10.23 10.11 -5.60
CA ASP A 68 -9.69 9.55 -4.35
C ASP A 68 -8.27 8.97 -4.53
N ASN A 69 -7.97 8.51 -5.74
CA ASN A 69 -6.66 8.02 -6.15
C ASN A 69 -5.73 9.12 -6.68
N SER A 70 -6.24 10.34 -6.89
CA SER A 70 -5.50 11.41 -7.55
C SER A 70 -4.40 11.99 -6.66
N SER A 71 -3.28 12.39 -7.27
CA SER A 71 -2.21 13.13 -6.61
C SER A 71 -2.64 14.54 -6.19
N SER A 72 -3.72 15.06 -6.77
CA SER A 72 -4.35 16.34 -6.41
C SER A 72 -5.26 16.25 -5.19
N ASN A 73 -5.58 15.05 -4.70
CA ASN A 73 -6.30 14.89 -3.44
C ASN A 73 -5.37 15.27 -2.28
N HIS A 74 -5.83 16.17 -1.41
CA HIS A 74 -5.04 16.70 -0.30
C HIS A 74 -4.41 15.60 0.57
N ASN A 75 -5.15 14.52 0.86
CA ASN A 75 -4.68 13.44 1.72
C ASN A 75 -3.57 12.58 1.07
N ASN A 76 -3.44 12.64 -0.26
CA ASN A 76 -2.41 11.94 -1.03
C ASN A 76 -1.15 12.81 -1.23
N GLY A 77 -1.23 14.10 -0.90
CA GLY A 77 -0.17 15.09 -1.11
C GLY A 77 1.00 15.01 -0.11
N ALA A 78 1.95 15.93 -0.23
CA ALA A 78 3.14 15.98 0.65
C ALA A 78 2.82 16.26 2.13
N SER A 79 1.72 16.99 2.38
CA SER A 79 1.20 17.29 3.71
C SER A 79 0.10 16.32 4.16
N GLY A 80 -0.22 15.32 3.34
CA GLY A 80 -1.21 14.29 3.67
C GLY A 80 -0.65 13.21 4.60
N ASP A 81 -1.50 12.24 4.92
CA ASP A 81 -1.24 11.18 5.90
C ASP A 81 -1.13 9.78 5.25
N LYS A 82 -1.21 9.71 3.92
CA LYS A 82 -1.14 8.46 3.15
C LYS A 82 0.19 8.26 2.42
N ARG A 83 1.28 8.81 2.94
CA ARG A 83 2.54 8.94 2.20
C ARG A 83 3.32 7.62 2.19
N LEU A 84 4.01 7.36 1.08
CA LEU A 84 5.08 6.36 1.03
C LEU A 84 6.41 7.06 1.32
N ILE A 85 7.09 6.61 2.37
CA ILE A 85 8.31 7.25 2.88
C ILE A 85 9.48 6.29 2.71
N LEU A 86 10.54 6.75 2.05
CA LEU A 86 11.84 6.09 2.02
C LEU A 86 12.78 6.80 3.01
N GLU A 87 13.38 6.03 3.91
CA GLU A 87 14.40 6.55 4.82
C GLU A 87 15.80 6.16 4.34
N GLU A 88 16.66 7.14 4.16
CA GLU A 88 18.04 6.94 3.73
C GLU A 88 18.96 7.94 4.43
N ASN A 89 20.02 7.42 5.07
CA ASN A 89 21.03 8.22 5.79
C ASN A 89 20.42 9.22 6.80
N GLY A 90 19.39 8.79 7.54
CA GLY A 90 18.69 9.60 8.54
C GLY A 90 17.79 10.69 7.97
N LYS A 91 17.51 10.66 6.66
CA LYS A 91 16.56 11.56 5.99
C LYS A 91 15.37 10.76 5.46
N SER A 92 14.20 11.39 5.46
CA SER A 92 12.95 10.82 4.95
C SER A 92 12.55 11.49 3.64
N TYR A 93 12.22 10.70 2.63
CA TYR A 93 11.82 11.15 1.30
C TYR A 93 10.44 10.61 0.95
N ARG A 94 9.51 11.47 0.53
CA ARG A 94 8.23 11.02 -0.03
C ARG A 94 8.44 10.49 -1.44
N VAL A 95 8.15 9.20 -1.63
CA VAL A 95 8.31 8.49 -2.91
C VAL A 95 6.98 8.09 -3.56
N GLY A 96 5.86 8.40 -2.91
CA GLY A 96 4.53 8.10 -3.40
C GLY A 96 3.46 8.26 -2.33
N TYR A 97 2.31 7.64 -2.55
CA TYR A 97 1.22 7.54 -1.58
C TYR A 97 0.44 6.24 -1.80
N TYR A 98 -0.43 5.89 -0.85
CA TYR A 98 -1.30 4.73 -0.96
C TYR A 98 -2.77 5.10 -0.75
N VAL A 99 -3.68 4.32 -1.34
CA VAL A 99 -5.13 4.49 -1.17
C VAL A 99 -5.75 3.12 -1.00
N ARG A 100 -6.46 2.92 0.12
CA ARG A 100 -7.25 1.71 0.36
C ARG A 100 -8.67 1.95 -0.14
N VAL A 101 -9.22 0.99 -0.89
CA VAL A 101 -10.60 1.01 -1.36
C VAL A 101 -11.46 0.01 -0.58
N ASP A 102 -12.79 0.13 -0.70
CA ASP A 102 -13.75 -0.58 0.15
C ASP A 102 -13.66 -2.11 0.09
N ASN A 103 -13.26 -2.68 -1.06
CA ASN A 103 -13.06 -4.12 -1.21
C ASN A 103 -11.74 -4.63 -0.55
N GLY A 104 -11.00 -3.74 0.11
CA GLY A 104 -9.78 -4.05 0.86
C GLY A 104 -8.50 -3.92 0.05
N VAL A 105 -8.57 -3.75 -1.29
CA VAL A 105 -7.40 -3.51 -2.13
C VAL A 105 -6.70 -2.23 -1.70
N ILE A 106 -5.37 -2.27 -1.66
CA ILE A 106 -4.54 -1.08 -1.44
C ILE A 106 -3.82 -0.78 -2.73
N ASN A 107 -4.02 0.42 -3.26
CA ASN A 107 -3.34 0.95 -4.42
C ASN A 107 -2.15 1.80 -3.97
N PHE A 108 -1.02 1.66 -4.66
CA PHE A 108 0.19 2.43 -4.39
C PHE A 108 0.51 3.26 -5.63
N PHE A 109 0.68 4.56 -5.45
CA PHE A 109 0.85 5.51 -6.52
C PHE A 109 2.17 6.26 -6.39
N SER A 110 2.73 6.68 -7.53
CA SER A 110 3.85 7.61 -7.57
C SER A 110 3.41 8.98 -7.07
N THR A 111 4.38 9.87 -6.83
CA THR A 111 4.08 11.26 -6.45
C THR A 111 3.25 12.03 -7.49
N LYS A 112 3.27 11.58 -8.76
CA LYS A 112 2.50 12.12 -9.88
C LYS A 112 1.12 11.48 -10.04
N GLY A 113 0.84 10.38 -9.34
CA GLY A 113 -0.44 9.69 -9.35
C GLY A 113 -0.56 8.54 -10.35
N LYS A 114 0.57 8.04 -10.85
CA LYS A 114 0.63 6.79 -11.60
C LYS A 114 0.56 5.59 -10.65
N ARG A 115 -0.31 4.60 -10.90
CA ARG A 115 -0.43 3.39 -10.09
C ARG A 115 0.78 2.49 -10.30
N LEU A 116 1.61 2.41 -9.26
CA LEU A 116 2.82 1.59 -9.24
C LEU A 116 2.49 0.14 -8.90
N PHE A 117 1.70 -0.05 -7.84
CA PHE A 117 1.43 -1.36 -7.28
C PHE A 117 0.00 -1.49 -6.77
N TYR A 118 -0.37 -2.72 -6.45
CA TYR A 118 -1.50 -3.02 -5.60
C TYR A 118 -1.21 -4.19 -4.66
N ASN A 119 -1.87 -4.18 -3.50
CA ASN A 119 -2.06 -5.32 -2.64
C ASN A 119 -3.52 -5.78 -2.82
N PRO A 120 -3.78 -7.04 -3.21
CA PRO A 120 -5.12 -7.59 -3.21
C PRO A 120 -5.74 -7.49 -1.81
N GLY A 121 -7.07 -7.44 -1.71
CA GLY A 121 -7.75 -7.29 -0.42
C GLY A 121 -7.49 -8.42 0.59
N LYS A 122 -6.83 -9.50 0.15
CA LYS A 122 -6.40 -10.63 0.96
C LYS A 122 -4.93 -10.93 0.69
N GLY A 123 -4.19 -11.26 1.73
CA GLY A 123 -2.78 -11.63 1.63
C GLY A 123 -1.84 -10.42 1.68
N VAL A 124 -0.55 -10.72 1.59
CA VAL A 124 0.52 -9.73 1.79
C VAL A 124 1.24 -9.38 0.50
N GLY A 125 0.99 -10.10 -0.60
CA GLY A 125 1.68 -9.86 -1.87
C GLY A 125 1.43 -8.45 -2.42
N ILE A 126 2.48 -7.86 -2.98
CA ILE A 126 2.46 -6.61 -3.72
C ILE A 126 2.73 -6.93 -5.18
N PHE A 127 1.88 -6.43 -6.07
CA PHE A 127 1.95 -6.73 -7.49
C PHE A 127 2.00 -5.44 -8.30
N HIS A 128 2.63 -5.49 -9.46
CA HIS A 128 2.70 -4.35 -10.38
C HIS A 128 1.30 -3.88 -10.79
N GLY A 129 1.05 -2.57 -10.73
CA GLY A 129 -0.26 -1.91 -10.95
C GLY A 129 -0.95 -2.27 -12.27
N GLU A 130 -0.18 -2.35 -13.37
CA GLU A 130 -0.71 -2.74 -14.69
C GLU A 130 -0.39 -4.18 -15.12
N LYS A 131 0.81 -4.69 -14.81
CA LYS A 131 1.32 -5.96 -15.33
C LYS A 131 1.12 -7.14 -14.38
N GLY A 132 0.81 -6.90 -13.11
CA GLY A 132 0.45 -7.94 -12.14
C GLY A 132 1.58 -8.88 -11.69
N PHE A 133 2.83 -8.67 -12.10
CA PHE A 133 3.93 -9.48 -11.57
C PHE A 133 4.25 -9.09 -10.12
N PHE A 134 4.74 -10.06 -9.34
CA PHE A 134 5.12 -9.84 -7.94
C PHE A 134 6.26 -8.83 -7.79
N CYS A 135 6.08 -7.88 -6.88
CA CYS A 135 6.97 -6.74 -6.64
C CYS A 135 7.44 -6.65 -5.18
N GLY A 136 6.90 -7.45 -4.26
CA GLY A 136 7.18 -7.31 -2.84
C GLY A 136 6.06 -7.82 -1.95
N VAL A 137 6.13 -7.43 -0.68
CA VAL A 137 5.11 -7.74 0.32
C VAL A 137 4.79 -6.54 1.20
N LEU A 138 3.56 -6.48 1.68
CA LEU A 138 3.16 -5.66 2.83
C LEU A 138 3.46 -6.45 4.10
N ALA A 139 4.60 -6.18 4.73
CA ALA A 139 5.08 -6.95 5.88
C ALA A 139 5.03 -6.13 7.17
N SER A 140 4.76 -6.78 8.30
CA SER A 140 4.96 -6.16 9.62
C SER A 140 6.42 -6.32 10.04
N VAL A 141 7.10 -5.20 10.28
CA VAL A 141 8.47 -5.13 10.78
C VAL A 141 8.42 -4.38 12.11
N ASN A 142 8.79 -5.06 13.21
CA ASN A 142 8.74 -4.50 14.56
C ASN A 142 7.35 -3.93 14.95
N GLY A 143 6.27 -4.57 14.48
CA GLY A 143 4.89 -4.15 14.76
C GLY A 143 4.32 -3.09 13.83
N ASN A 144 5.12 -2.52 12.92
CA ASN A 144 4.67 -1.54 11.93
C ASN A 144 4.64 -2.16 10.53
N TYR A 145 3.58 -1.89 9.76
CA TYR A 145 3.54 -2.30 8.36
C TYR A 145 4.54 -1.50 7.52
N GLN A 146 5.17 -2.19 6.57
CA GLN A 146 6.07 -1.61 5.58
C GLN A 146 5.79 -2.19 4.20
N LEU A 147 5.98 -1.37 3.18
CA LEU A 147 6.03 -1.78 1.79
C LEU A 147 7.44 -2.29 1.48
N ALA A 148 7.65 -3.59 1.63
CA ALA A 148 8.92 -4.24 1.36
C ALA A 148 8.99 -4.66 -0.11
N LEU A 149 9.77 -3.94 -0.91
CA LEU A 149 9.89 -4.15 -2.35
C LEU A 149 11.06 -5.06 -2.70
N THR A 150 10.83 -6.00 -3.61
CA THR A 150 11.91 -6.76 -4.24
C THR A 150 12.67 -5.89 -5.24
N GLU A 151 13.70 -6.45 -5.88
CA GLU A 151 14.48 -5.81 -6.92
C GLU A 151 13.58 -5.29 -8.06
N LYS A 152 12.58 -6.09 -8.48
CA LYS A 152 11.60 -5.68 -9.50
C LYS A 152 10.70 -4.55 -9.01
N GLY A 153 10.20 -4.63 -7.78
CA GLY A 153 9.39 -3.55 -7.19
C GLY A 153 10.18 -2.25 -7.08
N THR A 154 11.43 -2.32 -6.69
CA THR A 154 12.34 -1.17 -6.59
C THR A 154 12.53 -0.51 -7.96
N GLN A 155 12.75 -1.30 -9.02
CA GLN A 155 12.85 -0.76 -10.39
C GLN A 155 11.59 0.00 -10.80
N VAL A 156 10.41 -0.56 -10.53
CA VAL A 156 9.12 0.09 -10.83
C VAL A 156 8.99 1.43 -10.10
N LEU A 157 9.32 1.47 -8.80
CA LEU A 157 9.27 2.68 -7.99
C LEU A 157 10.20 3.77 -8.52
N MET A 158 11.44 3.42 -8.88
CA MET A 158 12.46 4.38 -9.31
C MET A 158 12.22 4.93 -10.71
N LEU A 159 11.67 4.11 -11.62
CA LEU A 159 11.45 4.48 -13.02
C LEU A 159 10.13 5.22 -13.27
N SER A 160 9.26 5.33 -12.26
CA SER A 160 7.90 5.85 -12.41
C SER A 160 7.63 7.15 -11.63
N GLN A 161 8.68 7.83 -11.18
CA GLN A 161 8.61 9.10 -10.45
C GLN A 161 8.27 10.29 -11.35
#